data_AF-A0A1J9RHL5-F1
#
_entry.id   AF-A0A1J9RHL5-F1
#
_cell.length_a   1.000
_cell.length_b   1.000
_cell.length_c   1.000
_cell.angle_alpha   90.00
_cell.angle_beta   90.00
_cell.angle_gamma   90.00
#
_symmetry.space_group_name_H-M   'P 1'
#
loop_
_entity.id
_entity.type
_entity.pdbx_description
1 polymer ?
#
loop_
_entity_poly.entity_id
_entity_poly.type
_entity_poly.pdbx_seq_one_letter_code
_entity_poly.pdbx_strand_id
1 'polypeptide(L)'
;MAAKARRVAGGIQALSNTVRGAPVQLLRQAVQACVLSVPYYGAEAWWPGASRLVGNKEVYNQTTKLVKQLDLALRVALKGSLPVYKTTPISALHRELGIQPVKPALEQRRAALAARIKRLDIRHPLVRRCAEHQERHEKLGVHIDATRVRLKPGPDDPYRWLVLPSKKHLLEKQLSKSSVRDYDEICSAVDDSALEAVPADEYMRSRAIVTGHKLNRIYTGRWSPWKATRTIHLTAENDMLQIAHQESAEAYDLNGKLQNSLRMMETYKRRAQDSDKAIQTLVEAVDTARSQASPTCLYF
;
A
#
# COMPACT_ATOMS: atom_id res chain seq x y z
N MET A 1 -9.64 -21.02 -10.78
CA MET A 1 -10.01 -20.82 -9.35
C MET A 1 -11.52 -20.65 -9.15
N ALA A 2 -12.14 -19.59 -9.70
CA ALA A 2 -13.56 -19.31 -9.45
C ALA A 2 -14.54 -20.44 -9.83
N ALA A 3 -14.31 -21.14 -10.96
CA ALA A 3 -15.13 -22.29 -11.35
C ALA A 3 -15.05 -23.45 -10.34
N LYS A 4 -13.87 -23.69 -9.74
CA LYS A 4 -13.68 -24.71 -8.71
C LYS A 4 -14.44 -24.34 -7.43
N ALA A 5 -14.32 -23.08 -6.99
CA ALA A 5 -15.07 -22.57 -5.83
C ALA A 5 -16.59 -22.71 -6.03
N ARG A 6 -17.10 -22.45 -7.24
CA ARG A 6 -18.53 -22.65 -7.57
C ARG A 6 -18.97 -24.10 -7.49
N ARG A 7 -18.16 -25.06 -7.99
CA ARG A 7 -18.49 -26.49 -7.86
C ARG A 7 -18.57 -26.92 -6.40
N VAL A 8 -17.61 -26.50 -5.58
CA VAL A 8 -17.59 -26.77 -4.14
C VAL A 8 -18.83 -26.17 -3.46
N ALA A 9 -19.17 -24.92 -3.78
CA ALA A 9 -20.37 -24.26 -3.26
C ALA A 9 -21.66 -25.03 -3.62
N GLY A 10 -21.77 -25.51 -4.87
CA GLY A 10 -22.88 -26.36 -5.29
C GLY A 10 -22.95 -27.69 -4.52
N GLY A 11 -21.80 -28.31 -4.23
CA GLY A 11 -21.73 -29.50 -3.38
C GLY A 11 -22.22 -29.25 -1.94
N ILE A 12 -21.82 -28.13 -1.34
CA ILE A 12 -22.31 -27.73 0.01
C ILE A 12 -23.83 -27.51 0.00
N GLN A 13 -24.35 -26.87 -1.05
CA GLN A 13 -25.79 -26.67 -1.21
C GLN A 13 -26.55 -27.99 -1.45
N ALA A 14 -25.93 -28.96 -2.12
CA ALA A 14 -26.53 -30.28 -2.28
C ALA A 14 -26.61 -31.01 -0.93
N LEU A 15 -25.59 -30.90 -0.07
CA LEU A 15 -25.58 -31.48 1.27
C LEU A 15 -26.64 -30.87 2.19
N SER A 16 -26.85 -29.55 2.10
CA SER A 16 -27.87 -28.85 2.89
C SER A 16 -29.29 -29.21 2.48
N ASN A 17 -29.52 -29.51 1.20
CA ASN A 17 -30.84 -29.82 0.63
C ASN A 17 -31.26 -31.29 0.79
N THR A 18 -30.62 -32.03 1.70
CA THR A 18 -30.99 -33.42 2.00
C THR A 18 -32.15 -33.49 3.01
N VAL A 19 -32.92 -34.59 3.02
CA VAL A 19 -34.13 -34.76 3.85
C VAL A 19 -33.89 -34.52 5.35
N ARG A 20 -32.72 -34.89 5.87
CA ARG A 20 -32.36 -34.69 7.29
C ARG A 20 -31.55 -33.41 7.54
N GLY A 21 -31.04 -32.78 6.49
CA GLY A 21 -30.14 -31.63 6.55
C GLY A 21 -28.80 -31.95 7.23
N ALA A 22 -27.77 -31.18 6.88
CA ALA A 22 -26.51 -31.18 7.63
C ALA A 22 -26.53 -30.04 8.66
N PRO A 23 -25.94 -30.22 9.86
CA PRO A 23 -25.90 -29.16 10.86
C PRO A 23 -25.10 -27.96 10.34
N VAL A 24 -25.66 -26.77 10.56
CA VAL A 24 -25.12 -25.49 10.03
C VAL A 24 -23.66 -25.26 10.44
N GLN A 25 -23.26 -25.69 11.64
CA GLN A 25 -21.88 -25.55 12.11
C GLN A 25 -20.88 -26.35 11.26
N LEU A 26 -21.22 -27.58 10.86
CA LEU A 26 -20.38 -28.39 9.97
C LEU A 26 -20.35 -27.81 8.56
N LEU A 27 -21.49 -27.31 8.07
CA LEU A 27 -21.54 -26.63 6.77
C LEU A 27 -20.69 -25.35 6.77
N ARG A 28 -20.74 -24.57 7.85
CA ARG A 28 -19.88 -23.39 8.04
C ARG A 28 -18.40 -23.76 7.98
N GLN A 29 -17.99 -24.82 8.70
CA GLN A 29 -16.62 -25.32 8.66
C GLN A 29 -16.25 -25.80 7.25
N ALA A 30 -17.15 -26.50 6.54
CA ALA A 30 -16.92 -26.92 5.16
C ALA A 30 -16.77 -25.72 4.21
N VAL A 31 -17.54 -24.63 4.39
CA VAL A 31 -17.36 -23.39 3.61
C VAL A 31 -15.99 -22.79 3.88
N GLN A 32 -15.57 -22.70 5.14
CA GLN A 32 -14.25 -22.16 5.51
C GLN A 32 -13.09 -23.03 5.00
N ALA A 33 -13.22 -24.35 5.07
CA ALA A 33 -12.18 -25.28 4.64
C ALA A 33 -12.10 -25.41 3.11
N CYS A 34 -13.24 -25.43 2.40
CA CYS A 34 -13.28 -25.81 0.98
C CYS A 34 -13.55 -24.62 0.05
N VAL A 35 -14.44 -23.69 0.42
CA VAL A 35 -14.80 -22.56 -0.46
C VAL A 35 -13.84 -21.41 -0.29
N LEU A 36 -13.44 -21.10 0.95
CA LEU A 36 -12.48 -20.03 1.26
C LEU A 36 -11.03 -20.41 0.96
N SER A 37 -10.66 -21.69 1.05
CA SER A 37 -9.31 -22.14 0.69
C SER A 37 -8.99 -21.88 -0.79
N VAL A 38 -9.96 -22.01 -1.70
CA VAL A 38 -9.75 -21.80 -3.14
C VAL A 38 -9.31 -20.37 -3.51
N PRO A 39 -10.00 -19.29 -3.09
CA PRO A 39 -9.56 -17.92 -3.36
C PRO A 39 -8.35 -17.52 -2.52
N TYR A 40 -8.25 -18.01 -1.28
CA TYR A 40 -7.18 -17.56 -0.41
C TYR A 40 -5.85 -18.28 -0.62
N TYR A 41 -5.88 -19.48 -1.21
CA TYR A 41 -4.67 -20.14 -1.67
C TYR A 41 -4.00 -19.29 -2.74
N GLY A 42 -2.78 -18.82 -2.45
CA GLY A 42 -2.03 -17.94 -3.33
C GLY A 42 -2.65 -16.55 -3.53
N ALA A 43 -3.54 -16.07 -2.64
CA ALA A 43 -4.07 -14.70 -2.70
C ALA A 43 -2.95 -13.65 -2.82
N GLU A 44 -1.84 -13.89 -2.12
CA GLU A 44 -0.63 -13.07 -2.16
C GLU A 44 -0.03 -12.90 -3.58
N ALA A 45 -0.21 -13.87 -4.47
CA ALA A 45 0.39 -13.88 -5.80
C ALA A 45 -0.48 -13.21 -6.86
N TRP A 46 -1.82 -13.35 -6.77
CA TRP A 46 -2.74 -12.86 -7.80
C TRP A 46 -3.55 -11.62 -7.37
N TRP A 47 -3.60 -11.28 -6.08
CA TRP A 47 -4.31 -10.12 -5.56
C TRP A 47 -3.35 -8.96 -5.21
N PRO A 48 -3.07 -8.06 -6.15
CA PRO A 48 -2.23 -6.88 -5.90
C PRO A 48 -2.95 -5.77 -5.11
N GLY A 49 -4.25 -5.92 -4.83
CA GLY A 49 -5.14 -4.89 -4.28
C GLY A 49 -6.23 -4.48 -5.27
N ALA A 50 -7.29 -3.82 -4.76
CA ALA A 50 -8.37 -3.32 -5.63
C ALA A 50 -7.88 -2.23 -6.60
N SER A 51 -7.03 -1.35 -6.11
CA SER A 51 -6.45 -0.25 -6.85
C SER A 51 -4.98 -0.10 -6.48
N ARG A 52 -4.22 0.52 -7.37
CA ARG A 52 -2.83 0.91 -7.16
C ARG A 52 -2.63 2.36 -7.54
N LEU A 53 -1.70 3.03 -6.88
CA LEU A 53 -1.28 4.38 -7.27
C LEU A 53 -0.21 4.26 -8.36
N VAL A 54 -0.42 4.95 -9.47
CA VAL A 54 0.54 5.12 -10.56
C VAL A 54 0.84 6.62 -10.62
N GLY A 55 1.96 7.03 -10.02
CA GLY A 55 2.20 8.44 -9.69
C GLY A 55 1.08 8.97 -8.78
N ASN A 56 0.48 10.10 -9.14
CA ASN A 56 -0.66 10.68 -8.42
C ASN A 56 -2.05 10.16 -8.87
N LYS A 57 -2.12 9.15 -9.76
CA LYS A 57 -3.39 8.65 -10.30
C LYS A 57 -3.69 7.25 -9.78
N GLU A 58 -4.93 7.03 -9.33
CA GLU A 58 -5.40 5.71 -8.90
C GLU A 58 -5.85 4.88 -10.11
N VAL A 59 -5.24 3.71 -10.30
CA VAL A 59 -5.52 2.78 -11.40
C VAL A 59 -6.07 1.48 -10.84
N TYR A 60 -7.17 0.99 -11.42
CA TYR A 60 -7.81 -0.26 -10.99
C TYR A 60 -7.10 -1.49 -11.57
N ASN A 61 -6.84 -2.51 -10.75
CA ASN A 61 -5.99 -3.66 -11.11
C ASN A 61 -6.67 -4.73 -12.02
N GLN A 62 -7.75 -4.40 -12.74
CA GLN A 62 -8.56 -5.31 -13.58
C GLN A 62 -9.01 -6.64 -12.91
N THR A 63 -8.84 -6.81 -11.60
CA THR A 63 -9.16 -8.02 -10.83
C THR A 63 -10.63 -8.06 -10.34
N THR A 64 -11.41 -7.00 -10.63
CA THR A 64 -12.83 -6.87 -10.27
C THR A 64 -13.63 -8.10 -10.67
N LYS A 65 -13.46 -8.56 -11.92
CA LYS A 65 -14.24 -9.65 -12.49
C LYS A 65 -14.03 -10.94 -11.70
N LEU A 66 -12.79 -11.25 -11.35
CA LEU A 66 -12.44 -12.44 -10.57
C LEU A 66 -13.01 -12.36 -9.16
N VAL A 67 -12.87 -11.22 -8.48
CA VAL A 67 -13.44 -11.02 -7.13
C VAL A 67 -14.95 -11.14 -7.15
N LYS A 68 -15.65 -10.56 -8.13
CA LYS A 68 -17.10 -10.70 -8.30
C LYS A 68 -17.51 -12.16 -8.49
N GLN A 69 -16.74 -12.95 -9.23
CA GLN A 69 -17.02 -14.38 -9.42
C GLN A 69 -16.81 -15.20 -8.15
N LEU A 70 -15.78 -14.88 -7.37
CA LEU A 70 -15.52 -15.52 -6.07
C LEU A 70 -16.57 -15.16 -5.03
N ASP A 71 -16.95 -13.88 -4.98
CA ASP A 71 -18.01 -13.38 -4.12
C ASP A 71 -19.37 -14.02 -4.46
N LEU A 72 -19.65 -14.26 -5.74
CA LEU A 72 -20.82 -15.04 -6.13
C LEU A 72 -20.74 -16.48 -5.61
N ALA A 73 -19.60 -17.15 -5.75
CA ALA A 73 -19.42 -18.52 -5.27
C ALA A 73 -19.60 -18.61 -3.74
N LEU A 74 -19.05 -17.65 -3.00
CA LEU A 74 -19.23 -17.55 -1.56
C LEU A 74 -20.70 -17.35 -1.20
N ARG A 75 -21.40 -16.39 -1.84
CA ARG A 75 -22.82 -16.14 -1.58
C ARG A 75 -23.70 -17.36 -1.82
N VAL A 76 -23.43 -18.13 -2.87
CA VAL A 76 -24.14 -19.40 -3.13
C VAL A 76 -23.89 -20.39 -1.98
N ALA A 77 -22.64 -20.53 -1.55
CA ALA A 77 -22.29 -21.41 -0.43
C ALA A 77 -22.97 -20.99 0.88
N LEU A 78 -22.95 -19.68 1.21
CA LEU A 78 -23.56 -19.15 2.43
C LEU A 78 -25.09 -19.38 2.45
N LYS A 79 -25.76 -19.15 1.31
CA LYS A 79 -27.20 -19.43 1.16
C LYS A 79 -27.52 -20.92 1.18
N GLY A 80 -26.61 -21.78 0.72
CA GLY A 80 -26.76 -23.23 0.88
C GLY A 80 -26.62 -23.66 2.35
N SER A 81 -25.68 -23.08 3.07
CA SER A 81 -25.43 -23.48 4.47
C SER A 81 -26.48 -23.03 5.48
N LEU A 82 -27.28 -22.00 5.16
CA LEU A 82 -28.32 -21.49 6.06
C LEU A 82 -29.71 -21.74 5.48
N PRO A 83 -30.72 -22.05 6.31
CA PRO A 83 -32.11 -22.17 5.87
C PRO A 83 -32.73 -20.78 5.65
N VAL A 84 -32.33 -20.11 4.57
CA VAL A 84 -32.58 -18.67 4.39
C VAL A 84 -33.21 -18.37 3.03
N TYR A 85 -34.17 -17.44 2.99
CA TYR A 85 -34.84 -17.04 1.75
C TYR A 85 -33.89 -16.39 0.76
N LYS A 86 -34.20 -16.52 -0.55
CA LYS A 86 -33.43 -15.91 -1.64
C LYS A 86 -33.27 -14.39 -1.49
N THR A 87 -34.26 -13.72 -0.91
CA THR A 87 -34.33 -12.26 -0.69
C THR A 87 -33.51 -11.75 0.49
N THR A 88 -32.97 -12.64 1.32
CA THR A 88 -32.26 -12.24 2.53
C THR A 88 -31.02 -11.42 2.19
N PRO A 89 -30.80 -10.29 2.88
CA PRO A 89 -29.67 -9.41 2.61
C PRO A 89 -28.34 -10.14 2.80
N ILE A 90 -27.40 -9.91 1.88
CA ILE A 90 -26.09 -10.57 1.88
C ILE A 90 -25.30 -10.29 3.17
N SER A 91 -25.43 -9.06 3.71
CA SER A 91 -24.77 -8.67 4.96
C SER A 91 -25.21 -9.53 6.16
N ALA A 92 -26.49 -9.92 6.23
CA ALA A 92 -26.97 -10.80 7.28
C ALA A 92 -26.33 -12.19 7.17
N LEU A 93 -26.20 -12.77 5.97
CA LEU A 93 -25.55 -14.07 5.77
C LEU A 93 -24.12 -14.12 6.32
N HIS A 94 -23.35 -13.05 6.08
CA HIS A 94 -21.98 -12.93 6.58
C HIS A 94 -21.92 -12.82 8.10
N ARG A 95 -22.90 -12.13 8.70
CA ARG A 95 -23.00 -11.97 10.15
C ARG A 95 -23.38 -13.29 10.83
N GLU A 96 -24.39 -13.99 10.32
CA GLU A 96 -24.87 -15.25 10.90
C GLU A 96 -23.81 -16.36 10.87
N LEU A 97 -23.07 -16.48 9.75
CA LEU A 97 -22.00 -17.47 9.64
C LEU A 97 -20.66 -16.96 10.16
N GLY A 98 -20.56 -15.70 10.60
CA GLY A 98 -19.29 -15.08 11.01
C GLY A 98 -18.17 -15.29 9.99
N ILE A 99 -18.49 -15.16 8.69
CA ILE A 99 -17.53 -15.31 7.58
C ILE A 99 -17.40 -13.95 6.90
N GLN A 100 -16.17 -13.45 6.79
CA GLN A 100 -15.90 -12.19 6.11
C GLN A 100 -16.16 -12.27 4.60
N PRO A 101 -16.65 -11.19 3.96
CA PRO A 101 -16.75 -11.11 2.51
C PRO A 101 -15.36 -11.19 1.84
N VAL A 102 -15.35 -11.57 0.56
CA VAL A 102 -14.10 -11.92 -0.15
C VAL A 102 -13.11 -10.75 -0.21
N LYS A 103 -13.57 -9.54 -0.55
CA LYS A 103 -12.69 -8.38 -0.76
C LYS A 103 -11.94 -7.96 0.53
N PRO A 104 -12.60 -7.69 1.68
CA PRO A 104 -11.90 -7.37 2.92
C PRO A 104 -10.95 -8.47 3.40
N ALA A 105 -11.34 -9.73 3.25
CA ALA A 105 -10.49 -10.85 3.64
C ALA A 105 -9.20 -10.94 2.79
N LEU A 106 -9.27 -10.63 1.49
CA LEU A 106 -8.10 -10.55 0.61
C LEU A 106 -7.16 -9.40 1.00
N GLU A 107 -7.71 -8.22 1.32
CA GLU A 107 -6.89 -7.10 1.81
C GLU A 107 -6.25 -7.41 3.17
N GLN A 108 -6.97 -8.06 4.08
CA GLN A 108 -6.41 -8.50 5.37
C GLN A 108 -5.25 -9.48 5.17
N ARG A 109 -5.37 -10.43 4.24
CA ARG A 109 -4.28 -11.36 3.89
C ARG A 109 -3.08 -10.65 3.29
N ARG A 110 -3.32 -9.70 2.38
CA ARG A 110 -2.26 -8.87 1.78
C ARG A 110 -1.53 -8.06 2.86
N ALA A 111 -2.26 -7.43 3.77
CA ALA A 111 -1.68 -6.69 4.89
C ALA A 111 -0.88 -7.61 5.83
N ALA A 112 -1.39 -8.79 6.14
CA ALA A 112 -0.69 -9.79 6.95
C ALA A 112 0.61 -10.27 6.28
N LEU A 113 0.60 -10.49 4.96
CA LEU A 113 1.80 -10.82 4.20
C LEU A 113 2.82 -9.68 4.27
N ALA A 114 2.40 -8.45 4.01
CA ALA A 114 3.29 -7.30 4.06
C ALA A 114 3.94 -7.17 5.45
N ALA A 115 3.16 -7.33 6.52
CA ALA A 115 3.68 -7.36 7.88
C ALA A 115 4.64 -8.53 8.11
N ARG A 116 4.34 -9.71 7.58
CA ARG A 116 5.21 -10.88 7.66
C ARG A 116 6.55 -10.63 6.98
N ILE A 117 6.54 -10.09 5.76
CA ILE A 117 7.77 -9.77 5.01
C ILE A 117 8.60 -8.73 5.77
N LYS A 118 7.96 -7.69 6.32
CA LYS A 118 8.64 -6.66 7.12
C LYS A 118 9.26 -7.19 8.42
N ARG A 119 8.74 -8.28 8.98
CA ARG A 119 9.28 -8.92 10.20
C ARG A 119 10.41 -9.89 9.92
N LEU A 120 10.64 -10.27 8.66
CA LEU A 120 11.74 -11.17 8.31
C LEU A 120 13.09 -10.48 8.51
N ASP A 121 14.12 -11.28 8.74
CA ASP A 121 15.49 -10.78 8.79
C ASP A 121 15.86 -10.10 7.47
N ILE A 122 16.71 -9.08 7.55
CA ILE A 122 17.20 -8.28 6.42
C ILE A 122 17.93 -9.19 5.41
N ARG A 123 18.58 -10.27 5.88
CA ARG A 123 19.25 -11.25 5.01
C ARG A 123 18.30 -12.22 4.31
N HIS A 124 17.01 -12.20 4.64
CA HIS A 124 16.04 -13.10 4.05
C HIS A 124 15.86 -12.82 2.55
N PRO A 125 15.84 -13.85 1.68
CA PRO A 125 15.78 -13.66 0.22
C PRO A 125 14.55 -12.88 -0.24
N LEU A 126 13.41 -13.01 0.45
CA LEU A 126 12.21 -12.23 0.12
C LEU A 126 12.37 -10.73 0.42
N VAL A 127 13.08 -10.37 1.50
CA VAL A 127 13.34 -8.96 1.84
C VAL A 127 14.26 -8.35 0.80
N ARG A 128 15.33 -9.06 0.44
CA ARG A 128 16.24 -8.67 -0.65
C ARG A 128 15.50 -8.46 -1.97
N ARG A 129 14.66 -9.40 -2.38
CA ARG A 129 13.87 -9.27 -3.63
C ARG A 129 12.90 -8.09 -3.60
N CYS A 130 12.26 -7.83 -2.46
CA CYS A 130 11.39 -6.66 -2.32
C CYS A 130 12.19 -5.34 -2.41
N ALA A 131 13.36 -5.27 -1.78
CA ALA A 131 14.25 -4.11 -1.84
C ALA A 131 14.82 -3.89 -3.26
N GLU A 132 15.35 -4.93 -3.90
CA GLU A 132 15.86 -4.87 -5.28
C GLU A 132 14.78 -4.44 -6.27
N HIS A 133 13.55 -4.92 -6.09
CA HIS A 133 12.43 -4.50 -6.93
C HIS A 133 12.13 -3.01 -6.69
N GLN A 134 12.07 -2.56 -5.44
CA GLN A 134 11.86 -1.16 -5.09
C GLN A 134 12.96 -0.25 -5.67
N GLU A 135 14.23 -0.61 -5.51
CA GLU A 135 15.38 0.13 -6.06
C GLU A 135 15.34 0.23 -7.59
N ARG A 136 14.92 -0.83 -8.30
CA ARG A 136 14.76 -0.78 -9.77
C ARG A 136 13.67 0.19 -10.21
N HIS A 137 12.58 0.30 -9.45
CA HIS A 137 11.53 1.30 -9.69
C HIS A 137 12.01 2.72 -9.41
N GLU A 138 12.84 2.92 -8.39
CA GLU A 138 13.41 4.22 -8.02
C GLU A 138 14.48 4.69 -9.01
N LYS A 139 15.38 3.80 -9.46
CA LYS A 139 16.44 4.12 -10.45
C LYS A 139 15.91 4.62 -11.79
N LEU A 140 14.78 4.10 -12.25
CA LEU A 140 14.18 4.54 -13.51
C LEU A 140 13.54 5.92 -13.40
N GLY A 141 13.33 6.46 -12.19
CA GLY A 141 12.64 7.74 -11.96
C GLY A 141 11.20 7.79 -12.50
N VAL A 142 10.72 6.69 -13.10
CA VAL A 142 9.46 6.55 -13.79
C VAL A 142 8.88 5.19 -13.42
N HIS A 143 7.69 5.21 -12.82
CA HIS A 143 6.97 3.97 -12.50
C HIS A 143 6.37 3.35 -13.77
N ILE A 144 6.96 2.26 -14.24
CA ILE A 144 6.49 1.51 -15.40
C ILE A 144 5.87 0.19 -14.93
N ASP A 145 4.60 -0.02 -15.29
CA ASP A 145 3.92 -1.28 -15.01
C ASP A 145 4.58 -2.43 -15.78
N ALA A 146 4.70 -3.61 -15.17
CA ALA A 146 5.33 -4.79 -15.78
C ALA A 146 4.68 -5.15 -17.14
N THR A 147 3.38 -4.89 -17.31
CA THR A 147 2.66 -5.12 -18.57
C THR A 147 3.00 -4.13 -19.68
N ARG A 148 3.57 -2.97 -19.33
CA ARG A 148 4.00 -1.91 -20.24
C ARG A 148 5.48 -1.97 -20.57
N VAL A 149 6.25 -2.84 -19.89
CA VAL A 149 7.64 -3.09 -20.24
C VAL A 149 7.69 -3.86 -21.56
N ARG A 150 8.12 -3.18 -22.62
CA ARG A 150 8.35 -3.71 -23.95
C ARG A 150 9.84 -3.89 -24.20
N LEU A 151 10.20 -5.00 -24.83
CA LEU A 151 11.56 -5.23 -25.31
C LEU A 151 11.95 -4.19 -26.38
N LYS A 152 10.97 -3.75 -27.18
CA LYS A 152 11.10 -2.66 -28.15
C LYS A 152 10.18 -1.50 -27.75
N PRO A 153 10.69 -0.49 -27.02
CA PRO A 153 9.91 0.68 -26.67
C PRO A 153 9.60 1.52 -27.92
N GLY A 154 8.35 1.95 -28.03
CA GLY A 154 7.88 2.90 -29.05
C GLY A 154 8.26 4.34 -28.72
N PRO A 155 7.99 5.30 -29.62
CA PRO A 155 8.31 6.72 -29.41
C PRO A 155 7.64 7.29 -28.15
N ASP A 156 6.43 6.85 -27.82
CA ASP A 156 5.65 7.36 -26.67
C ASP A 156 6.00 6.69 -25.33
N ASP A 157 6.85 5.66 -25.32
CA ASP A 157 7.22 4.96 -24.08
C ASP A 157 8.21 5.82 -23.26
N PRO A 158 8.11 5.85 -21.92
CA PRO A 158 8.86 6.79 -21.09
C PRO A 158 10.31 6.35 -20.80
N TYR A 159 10.74 5.19 -21.32
CA TYR A 159 12.09 4.66 -21.13
C TYR A 159 12.66 4.09 -22.43
N ARG A 160 13.98 3.92 -22.47
CA ARG A 160 14.73 3.31 -23.58
C ARG A 160 15.76 2.33 -23.03
N TRP A 161 16.09 1.32 -23.84
CA TRP A 161 17.17 0.40 -23.52
C TRP A 161 18.51 0.98 -23.96
N LEU A 162 19.43 1.18 -23.01
CA LEU A 162 20.85 1.33 -23.29
C LEU A 162 21.46 -0.07 -23.41
N VAL A 163 22.02 -0.37 -24.59
CA VAL A 163 22.59 -1.69 -24.89
C VAL A 163 23.98 -1.54 -25.47
N LEU A 164 24.90 -2.38 -25.02
CA LEU A 164 26.23 -2.48 -25.60
C LEU A 164 26.15 -2.87 -27.09
N PRO A 165 27.00 -2.30 -27.97
CA PRO A 165 26.96 -2.59 -29.41
C PRO A 165 27.03 -4.09 -29.74
N SER A 166 27.77 -4.88 -28.95
CA SER A 166 27.91 -6.34 -29.10
C SER A 166 26.62 -7.13 -28.86
N LYS A 167 25.70 -6.57 -28.06
CA LYS A 167 24.46 -7.24 -27.61
C LYS A 167 23.20 -6.63 -28.22
N LYS A 168 23.33 -5.69 -29.17
CA LYS A 168 22.21 -5.01 -29.83
C LYS A 168 21.25 -5.98 -30.53
N HIS A 169 21.77 -7.08 -31.07
CA HIS A 169 21.00 -8.12 -31.75
C HIS A 169 19.91 -8.74 -30.87
N LEU A 170 20.07 -8.72 -29.54
CA LEU A 170 19.08 -9.24 -28.58
C LEU A 170 17.77 -8.44 -28.59
N LEU A 171 17.81 -7.16 -28.96
CA LEU A 171 16.63 -6.29 -29.05
C LEU A 171 16.07 -6.17 -30.47
N GLU A 172 16.68 -6.80 -31.46
CA GLU A 172 16.23 -6.70 -32.87
C GLU A 172 15.03 -7.58 -33.19
N LYS A 173 14.79 -8.63 -32.39
CA LYS A 173 13.65 -9.54 -32.56
C LYS A 173 12.59 -9.27 -31.49
N GLN A 174 11.36 -9.69 -31.76
CA GLN A 174 10.29 -9.71 -30.75
C GLN A 174 10.44 -10.99 -29.91
N LEU A 175 10.04 -10.95 -28.63
CA LEU A 175 10.11 -12.14 -27.75
C LEU A 175 9.37 -13.37 -28.30
N SER A 176 8.33 -13.17 -29.12
CA SER A 176 7.61 -14.28 -29.77
C SER A 176 8.40 -14.97 -30.89
N LYS A 177 9.50 -14.37 -31.34
CA LYS A 177 10.37 -14.85 -32.43
C LYS A 177 11.80 -15.15 -31.94
N SER A 178 12.08 -15.00 -30.65
CA SER A 178 13.40 -15.26 -30.06
C SER A 178 13.51 -16.69 -29.56
N SER A 179 14.73 -17.22 -29.54
CA SER A 179 15.00 -18.54 -28.97
C SER A 179 14.99 -18.50 -27.44
N VAL A 180 14.87 -19.65 -26.77
CA VAL A 180 15.04 -19.76 -25.31
C VAL A 180 16.45 -19.30 -24.88
N ARG A 181 17.45 -19.51 -25.72
CA ARG A 181 18.84 -19.07 -25.48
C ARG A 181 18.96 -17.55 -25.53
N ASP A 182 18.25 -16.90 -26.45
CA ASP A 182 18.22 -15.43 -26.54
C ASP A 182 17.61 -14.83 -25.26
N TYR A 183 16.60 -15.50 -24.67
CA TYR A 183 15.99 -15.06 -23.41
C TYR A 183 16.96 -15.16 -22.24
N ASP A 184 17.67 -16.28 -22.12
CA ASP A 184 18.68 -16.48 -21.08
C ASP A 184 19.82 -15.45 -21.20
N GLU A 185 20.19 -15.12 -22.44
CA GLU A 185 21.20 -14.10 -22.74
C GLU A 185 20.71 -12.68 -22.44
N ILE A 186 19.43 -12.38 -22.66
CA ILE A 186 18.80 -11.12 -22.24
C ILE A 186 18.78 -11.01 -20.72
N CYS A 187 18.37 -12.06 -20.00
CA CYS A 187 18.35 -12.07 -18.54
C CYS A 187 19.76 -11.87 -17.97
N SER A 188 20.75 -12.59 -18.49
CA SER A 188 22.15 -12.44 -18.09
C SER A 188 22.68 -11.04 -18.40
N ALA A 189 22.33 -10.46 -19.56
CA ALA A 189 22.75 -9.11 -19.93
C ALA A 189 22.13 -8.02 -19.04
N VAL A 190 20.92 -8.22 -18.51
CA VAL A 190 20.30 -7.32 -17.53
C VAL A 190 21.01 -7.42 -16.17
N ASP A 191 21.38 -8.62 -15.75
CA ASP A 191 22.11 -8.84 -14.50
C ASP A 191 23.55 -8.28 -14.57
N ASP A 192 24.21 -8.42 -15.71
CA ASP A 192 25.57 -7.90 -15.97
C ASP A 192 25.61 -6.39 -16.29
N SER A 193 24.48 -5.70 -16.23
CA SER A 193 24.34 -4.27 -16.62
C SER A 193 24.77 -3.96 -18.06
N ALA A 194 24.85 -4.97 -18.93
CA ALA A 194 25.10 -4.82 -20.37
C ALA A 194 23.85 -4.32 -21.13
N LEU A 195 22.68 -4.48 -20.50
CA LEU A 195 21.37 -4.04 -20.98
C LEU A 195 20.63 -3.33 -19.83
N GLU A 196 20.52 -2.01 -19.90
CA GLU A 196 19.92 -1.18 -18.84
C GLU A 196 18.75 -0.37 -19.38
N ALA A 197 17.66 -0.30 -18.62
CA ALA A 197 16.55 0.59 -18.92
C ALA A 197 16.86 1.97 -18.34
N VAL A 198 16.81 3.00 -19.18
CA VAL A 198 17.13 4.39 -18.81
C VAL A 198 15.98 5.31 -19.26
N PRO A 199 15.69 6.40 -18.52
CA PRO A 199 14.69 7.39 -18.93
C PRO A 199 14.94 7.89 -20.37
N ALA A 200 13.86 8.12 -21.12
CA ALA A 200 13.98 8.60 -22.50
C ALA A 200 14.82 9.90 -22.62
N ASP A 201 14.72 10.78 -21.63
CA ASP A 201 15.44 12.05 -21.57
C ASP A 201 16.96 11.87 -21.41
N GLU A 202 17.36 10.93 -20.55
CA GLU A 202 18.76 10.59 -20.30
C GLU A 202 19.38 9.81 -21.47
N TYR A 203 18.58 8.98 -22.14
CA TYR A 203 18.96 8.32 -23.39
C TYR A 203 19.28 9.34 -24.50
N MET A 204 18.45 10.38 -24.65
CA MET A 204 18.69 11.44 -25.64
C MET A 204 19.96 12.25 -25.34
N ARG A 205 20.22 12.56 -24.06
CA ARG A 205 21.47 13.22 -23.62
C ARG A 205 22.70 12.36 -23.93
N SER A 206 22.64 11.06 -23.66
CA SER A 206 23.73 10.11 -23.91
C SER A 206 24.01 9.95 -25.41
N ARG A 207 22.98 9.99 -26.26
CA ARG A 207 23.10 9.92 -27.72
C ARG A 207 23.71 11.18 -28.34
N ALA A 208 23.44 12.36 -27.78
CA ALA A 208 24.01 13.63 -28.24
C ALA A 208 25.54 13.72 -28.03
N ILE A 209 26.07 13.05 -26.99
CA ILE A 209 27.52 12.97 -26.70
C ILE A 209 28.24 12.10 -27.76
N VAL A 210 27.57 11.07 -28.30
CA VAL A 210 28.14 10.14 -29.30
C VAL A 210 28.37 10.80 -30.68
N THR A 211 27.64 11.86 -30.99
CA THR A 211 27.76 12.59 -32.28
C THR A 211 28.89 13.62 -32.33
N GLY A 212 29.54 13.94 -31.20
CA GLY A 212 30.72 14.82 -31.13
C GLY A 212 32.02 14.03 -30.91
N HIS A 213 32.80 13.83 -31.98
CA HIS A 213 34.14 13.24 -32.04
C HIS A 213 34.91 12.91 -30.72
N LYS A 214 34.98 11.62 -30.34
CA LYS A 214 36.18 10.84 -29.89
C LYS A 214 35.77 9.47 -29.34
N LEU A 215 35.67 8.46 -30.20
CA LEU A 215 35.11 7.14 -29.87
C LEU A 215 36.05 6.14 -29.19
N ASN A 216 37.35 6.41 -29.02
CA ASN A 216 38.31 5.39 -28.57
C ASN A 216 38.84 5.51 -27.13
N ARG A 217 38.25 6.33 -26.26
CA ARG A 217 38.71 6.44 -24.85
C ARG A 217 37.69 6.03 -23.77
N ILE A 218 36.41 5.83 -24.13
CA ILE A 218 35.36 5.49 -23.16
C ILE A 218 35.20 3.98 -22.98
N TYR A 219 35.68 3.16 -23.94
CA TYR A 219 35.44 1.70 -23.94
C TYR A 219 36.53 0.84 -23.28
N THR A 220 37.68 1.39 -22.88
CA THR A 220 38.77 0.59 -22.27
C THR A 220 39.14 0.98 -20.84
N GLY A 221 38.46 1.96 -20.24
CA GLY A 221 38.60 2.27 -18.82
C GLY A 221 37.38 1.73 -18.06
N ARG A 222 37.58 0.70 -17.24
CA ARG A 222 36.67 0.20 -16.19
C ARG A 222 35.43 1.08 -16.02
N TRP A 223 34.35 0.72 -16.72
CA TRP A 223 33.05 1.38 -16.61
C TRP A 223 32.62 1.30 -15.15
N SER A 224 32.54 2.45 -14.48
CA SER A 224 31.96 2.55 -13.14
C SER A 224 31.05 3.78 -13.08
N PRO A 225 29.84 3.67 -13.66
CA PRO A 225 28.81 4.70 -13.56
C PRO A 225 28.42 5.01 -12.10
N TRP A 226 28.58 4.02 -11.22
CA TRP A 226 28.16 4.06 -9.82
C TRP A 226 29.00 4.94 -8.89
N LYS A 227 30.09 5.58 -9.35
CA LYS A 227 30.78 6.59 -8.52
C LYS A 227 30.19 7.98 -8.75
N ALA A 228 29.94 8.39 -10.00
CA ALA A 228 29.39 9.72 -10.29
C ALA A 228 27.90 9.84 -9.91
N THR A 229 27.08 8.85 -10.26
CA THR A 229 25.65 8.87 -9.95
C THR A 229 25.40 8.70 -8.44
N ARG A 230 26.20 7.87 -7.75
CA ARG A 230 26.10 7.72 -6.30
C ARG A 230 26.54 9.00 -5.57
N THR A 231 27.57 9.70 -6.03
CA THR A 231 27.95 10.97 -5.41
C THR A 231 26.87 12.03 -5.59
N ILE A 232 26.27 12.15 -6.79
CA ILE A 232 25.18 13.12 -7.04
C ILE A 232 23.90 12.77 -6.27
N HIS A 233 23.53 11.49 -6.20
CA HIS A 233 22.36 11.01 -5.46
C HIS A 233 22.56 11.14 -3.94
N LEU A 234 23.76 10.83 -3.44
CA LEU A 234 24.11 11.03 -2.03
C LEU A 234 24.18 12.52 -1.66
N THR A 235 24.69 13.40 -2.54
CA THR A 235 24.67 14.84 -2.26
C THR A 235 23.25 15.38 -2.25
N ALA A 236 22.39 14.98 -3.20
CA ALA A 236 21.00 15.39 -3.21
C ALA A 236 20.19 14.82 -2.03
N GLU A 237 20.43 13.57 -1.62
CA GLU A 237 19.82 12.98 -0.41
C GLU A 237 20.32 13.67 0.86
N ASN A 238 21.60 13.99 0.95
CA ASN A 238 22.15 14.74 2.09
C ASN A 238 21.60 16.17 2.16
N ASP A 239 21.45 16.85 1.03
CA ASP A 239 20.86 18.19 0.97
C ASP A 239 19.37 18.15 1.37
N MET A 240 18.62 17.15 0.91
CA MET A 240 17.23 16.92 1.31
C MET A 240 17.09 16.58 2.81
N LEU A 241 18.02 15.77 3.35
CA LEU A 241 18.06 15.46 4.78
C LEU A 241 18.41 16.69 5.61
N GLN A 242 19.29 17.56 5.14
CA GLN A 242 19.61 18.83 5.81
C GLN A 242 18.41 19.78 5.83
N ILE A 243 17.68 19.90 4.71
CA ILE A 243 16.45 20.69 4.64
C ILE A 243 15.39 20.11 5.59
N ALA A 244 15.18 18.79 5.60
CA ALA A 244 14.23 18.15 6.50
C ALA A 244 14.62 18.28 7.98
N HIS A 245 15.91 18.22 8.31
CA HIS A 245 16.40 18.46 9.66
C HIS A 245 16.19 19.92 10.09
N GLN A 246 16.43 20.88 9.20
CA GLN A 246 16.16 22.30 9.44
C GLN A 246 14.67 22.56 9.67
N GLU A 247 13.80 22.03 8.81
CA GLU A 247 12.34 22.12 8.96
C GLU A 247 11.86 21.48 10.26
N SER A 248 12.45 20.33 10.66
CA SER A 248 12.12 19.69 11.93
C SER A 248 12.56 20.55 13.13
N ALA A 249 13.73 21.20 13.07
CA ALA A 249 14.23 22.08 14.11
C ALA A 249 13.33 23.31 14.29
N GLU A 250 12.88 23.91 13.18
CA GLU A 250 11.91 25.01 13.19
C GLU A 250 10.55 24.59 13.74
N ALA A 251 10.09 23.37 13.41
CA ALA A 251 8.88 22.79 13.97
C ALA A 251 8.98 22.55 15.49
N TYR A 252 10.14 22.13 16.00
CA TYR A 252 10.38 21.97 17.44
C TYR A 252 10.35 23.31 18.18
N ASP A 253 10.95 24.37 17.61
CA ASP A 253 10.92 25.72 18.19
C ASP A 253 9.48 26.29 18.23
N LEU A 254 8.72 26.12 17.14
CA LEU A 254 7.31 26.51 17.08
C LEU A 254 6.45 25.75 18.09
N ASN A 255 6.67 24.43 18.24
CA ASN A 255 5.95 23.62 19.22
C ASN A 255 6.28 24.06 20.66
N GLY A 256 7.53 24.41 20.94
CA GLY A 256 7.94 25.01 22.22
C GLY A 256 7.23 26.33 22.51
N LYS A 257 7.14 27.23 21.53
CA LYS A 257 6.38 28.49 21.64
C LYS A 257 4.89 28.23 21.90
N LEU A 258 4.32 27.23 21.25
CA LEU A 258 2.90 26.88 21.38
C LEU A 258 2.60 26.29 22.77
N GLN A 259 3.48 25.43 23.30
CA GLN A 259 3.38 24.91 24.67
C GLN A 259 3.49 26.02 25.72
N ASN A 260 4.39 26.98 25.53
CA ASN A 260 4.51 28.14 26.43
C ASN A 260 3.24 29.01 26.40
N SER A 261 2.67 29.25 25.21
CA SER A 261 1.40 29.98 25.06
C SER A 261 0.23 29.25 25.74
N LEU A 262 0.12 27.93 25.56
CA LEU A 262 -0.86 27.08 26.22
C LEU A 262 -0.73 27.15 27.75
N ARG A 263 0.49 27.04 28.27
CA ARG A 263 0.76 27.17 29.71
C ARG A 263 0.34 28.53 30.23
N MET A 264 0.63 29.61 29.50
CA MET A 264 0.17 30.95 29.85
C MET A 264 -1.36 31.04 29.87
N MET A 265 -2.05 30.50 28.85
CA MET A 265 -3.51 30.46 28.80
C MET A 265 -4.12 29.68 29.97
N GLU A 266 -3.52 28.55 30.37
CA GLU A 266 -3.97 27.80 31.55
C GLU A 266 -3.82 28.61 32.84
N THR A 267 -2.76 29.41 32.98
CA THR A 267 -2.62 30.30 34.14
C THR A 267 -3.69 31.39 34.16
N TYR A 268 -4.04 31.96 33.02
CA TYR A 268 -5.13 32.95 32.93
C TYR A 268 -6.48 32.32 33.28
N LYS A 269 -6.75 31.10 32.79
CA LYS A 269 -7.97 30.37 33.11
C LYS A 269 -8.09 30.06 34.61
N ARG A 270 -7.00 29.66 35.27
CA ARG A 270 -6.98 29.43 36.72
C ARG A 270 -7.24 30.73 37.49
N ARG A 271 -6.58 31.83 37.13
CA ARG A 271 -6.84 33.15 37.75
C ARG A 271 -8.29 33.59 37.60
N ALA A 272 -8.90 33.37 36.44
CA ALA A 272 -10.31 33.68 36.21
C ALA A 272 -11.24 32.82 37.11
N GLN A 273 -10.95 31.53 37.26
CA GLN A 273 -11.70 30.64 38.15
C GLN A 273 -11.53 31.03 39.63
N ASP A 274 -10.34 31.47 40.03
CA ASP A 274 -10.08 31.92 41.40
C ASP A 274 -10.81 33.25 41.67
N SER A 275 -10.88 34.16 40.70
CA SER A 275 -11.68 35.38 40.81
C SER A 275 -13.19 35.08 40.88
N ASP A 276 -13.70 34.14 40.08
CA ASP A 276 -15.11 33.75 40.14
C ASP A 276 -15.47 33.13 41.49
N LYS A 277 -14.60 32.26 42.02
CA LYS A 277 -14.77 31.70 43.38
C LYS A 277 -14.75 32.79 44.44
N ALA A 278 -13.84 33.76 44.35
CA ALA A 278 -13.76 34.89 45.28
C ALA A 278 -15.02 35.76 45.22
N ILE A 279 -15.54 36.05 44.02
CA ILE A 279 -16.80 36.74 43.82
C ILE A 279 -17.94 35.96 44.48
N GLN A 280 -18.00 34.64 44.27
CA GLN A 280 -19.04 33.80 44.82
C GLN A 280 -19.01 33.73 46.36
N THR A 281 -17.81 33.67 46.96
CA THR A 281 -17.67 33.73 48.44
C THR A 281 -18.13 35.08 48.99
N LEU A 282 -17.83 36.18 48.29
CA LEU A 282 -18.29 37.52 48.69
C LEU A 282 -19.81 37.62 48.59
N VAL A 283 -20.42 37.08 47.52
CA VAL A 283 -21.89 37.05 47.37
C VAL A 283 -22.54 36.25 48.50
N GLU A 284 -22.03 35.05 48.81
CA GLU A 284 -22.52 34.23 49.91
C GLU A 284 -22.38 34.93 51.28
N ALA A 285 -21.26 35.62 51.52
CA ALA A 285 -21.07 36.40 52.75
C ALA A 285 -22.06 37.56 52.85
N VAL A 286 -22.36 38.24 51.74
CA VAL A 286 -23.36 39.32 51.68
C VAL A 286 -24.77 38.78 51.91
N ASP A 287 -25.14 37.65 51.30
CA ASP A 287 -26.44 37.01 51.51
C ASP A 287 -26.61 36.50 52.96
N THR A 288 -25.53 36.00 53.56
CA THR A 288 -25.49 35.61 54.98
C THR A 288 -25.66 36.84 55.88
N ALA A 289 -24.97 37.94 55.60
CA ALA A 289 -25.14 39.19 56.33
C ALA A 289 -26.56 39.77 56.17
N ARG A 290 -27.16 39.66 54.98
CA ARG A 290 -28.52 40.12 54.71
C ARG A 290 -29.59 39.27 55.41
N SER A 291 -29.39 37.95 55.50
CA SER A 291 -30.28 37.06 56.27
C SER A 291 -30.17 37.29 57.79
N GLN A 292 -28.97 37.62 58.30
CA GLN A 292 -28.77 38.04 59.69
C GLN A 292 -29.30 39.45 59.98
N ALA A 293 -29.38 40.32 58.98
CA ALA A 293 -29.90 41.68 59.08
C ALA A 293 -31.40 41.82 58.77
N SER A 294 -32.11 40.71 58.51
CA SER A 294 -33.58 40.74 58.41
C SER A 294 -34.19 40.89 59.81
N PRO A 295 -35.10 41.85 60.03
CA PRO A 295 -35.27 42.48 61.33
C PRO A 295 -36.03 41.59 62.31
N THR A 296 -35.34 41.23 63.38
CA THR A 296 -35.91 41.23 64.72
C THR A 296 -36.67 42.55 64.95
N CYS A 297 -37.92 42.46 65.42
CA CYS A 297 -38.87 43.56 65.67
C CYS A 297 -39.42 44.21 64.40
N LEU A 298 -40.72 44.14 64.12
CA LEU A 298 -41.78 44.72 64.95
C LEU A 298 -43.01 43.80 65.05
N TYR A 299 -43.18 43.17 66.21
CA TYR A 299 -44.50 42.97 66.81
C TYR A 299 -44.63 44.04 67.89
N PHE A 300 -45.33 45.14 67.59
CA PHE A 300 -46.08 45.97 68.52
C PHE A 300 -47.22 46.60 67.75
#